data_AF-A0A538IME8-F1
#
_entry.id   AF-A0A538IME8-F1
#
_cell.length_a   1.000
_cell.length_b   1.000
_cell.length_c   1.000
_cell.angle_alpha   90.00
_cell.angle_beta   90.00
_cell.angle_gamma   90.00
#
_symmetry.space_group_name_H-M   'P 1'
#
loop_
_entity.id
_entity.type
_entity.pdbx_description
1 polymer ?
#
loop_
_entity_poly.entity_id
_entity_poly.type
_entity_poly.pdbx_seq_one_letter_code
_entity_poly.pdbx_strand_id
1 'polypeptide(L)'
;MYVAPWAILIPLVLFGAFASSPMSIAIALIAAGLLLVVKQGMRYPRKIEKVDQIASLVERLDASPVAGIDVEIKGRIVGRGTPGYVLSPDMVVQDESGFVPVLYANRIPFARTFFGLYRIHDFMGRDVVARGWYLRRPGPVVELREVRTSDGHFARGYTWLFRYIGSSLVILAGFIVLIASLRH
;
A
#
# COMPACT_ATOMS: atom_id res chain seq x y z
N MET A 1 4.33 -3.55 18.80
CA MET A 1 5.76 -3.44 18.41
C MET A 1 5.93 -4.07 17.03
N TYR A 2 6.07 -3.26 15.98
CA TYR A 2 6.24 -3.77 14.62
C TYR A 2 7.72 -3.75 14.28
N VAL A 3 8.37 -4.93 14.28
CA VAL A 3 9.75 -5.05 13.79
C VAL A 3 9.69 -4.78 12.29
N ALA A 4 9.90 -3.51 11.93
CA ALA A 4 10.02 -3.15 10.54
C ALA A 4 11.23 -3.90 9.97
N PRO A 5 11.19 -4.39 8.73
CA PRO A 5 12.32 -5.08 8.11
C PRO A 5 13.66 -4.32 8.27
N TRP A 6 13.58 -2.98 8.35
CA TRP A 6 14.65 -2.05 8.68
C TRP A 6 15.40 -2.38 9.99
N ALA A 7 14.72 -2.89 11.02
CA ALA A 7 15.31 -3.25 12.30
C ALA A 7 16.22 -4.49 12.22
N ILE A 8 16.05 -5.34 11.21
CA ILE A 8 16.95 -6.47 10.91
C ILE A 8 17.99 -6.04 9.86
N LEU A 9 17.56 -5.25 8.88
CA LEU A 9 18.40 -4.68 7.82
C LEU A 9 19.56 -3.83 8.34
N ILE A 10 19.28 -2.89 9.23
CA ILE A 10 20.26 -1.90 9.71
C ILE A 10 21.40 -2.60 10.47
N PRO A 11 21.15 -3.49 11.46
CA PRO A 11 22.22 -4.20 12.14
C PRO A 11 22.99 -5.14 11.22
N LEU A 12 22.33 -5.81 10.27
CA LEU A 12 22.97 -6.78 9.38
C LEU A 12 23.89 -6.09 8.35
N VAL A 13 23.47 -4.94 7.82
CA VAL A 13 24.31 -4.09 6.96
C VAL A 13 25.45 -3.46 7.75
N LEU A 14 25.19 -2.96 8.98
CA LEU A 14 26.23 -2.42 9.85
C LEU A 14 27.26 -3.50 10.26
N PHE A 15 26.81 -4.74 10.49
CA PHE A 15 27.69 -5.86 10.79
C PHE A 15 28.54 -6.25 9.58
N GLY A 16 27.96 -6.29 8.37
CA GLY A 16 28.72 -6.53 7.13
C GLY A 16 29.73 -5.42 6.84
N ALA A 17 29.35 -4.16 7.09
CA ALA A 17 30.25 -3.02 6.98
C ALA A 17 31.38 -3.07 8.03
N PHE A 18 31.08 -3.46 9.27
CA PHE A 18 32.06 -3.66 10.33
C PHE A 18 33.03 -4.81 10.02
N ALA A 19 32.53 -5.91 9.45
CA ALA A 19 33.34 -7.04 9.01
C ALA A 19 34.15 -6.78 7.72
N SER A 20 33.99 -5.61 7.07
CA SER A 20 34.64 -5.24 5.80
C SER A 20 34.51 -6.30 4.69
N SER A 21 33.45 -7.11 4.72
CA SER A 21 33.22 -8.18 3.75
C SER A 21 32.10 -7.77 2.78
N PRO A 22 32.42 -7.49 1.50
CA PRO A 22 31.41 -7.19 0.49
C PRO A 22 30.39 -8.32 0.33
N MET A 23 30.81 -9.56 0.58
CA MET A 23 29.94 -10.75 0.54
C MET A 23 28.88 -10.71 1.65
N SER A 24 29.23 -10.31 2.87
CA SER A 24 28.27 -10.17 3.97
C SER A 24 27.22 -9.08 3.68
N ILE A 25 27.64 -7.97 3.08
CA ILE A 25 26.74 -6.88 2.66
C ILE A 25 25.76 -7.39 1.58
N ALA A 26 26.26 -8.16 0.61
CA ALA A 26 25.44 -8.73 -0.45
C ALA A 26 24.34 -9.66 0.09
N ILE A 27 24.72 -10.60 0.97
CA ILE A 27 23.77 -11.53 1.61
C ILE A 27 22.72 -10.75 2.41
N ALA A 28 23.13 -9.71 3.13
CA ALA A 28 22.22 -8.87 3.90
C ALA A 28 21.17 -8.18 3.02
N LEU A 29 21.59 -7.61 1.88
CA LEU A 29 20.70 -6.95 0.93
C LEU A 29 19.71 -7.94 0.29
N ILE A 30 20.17 -9.13 -0.11
CA ILE A 30 19.30 -10.16 -0.70
C ILE A 30 18.26 -10.62 0.33
N ALA A 31 18.70 -10.98 1.55
CA ALA A 31 17.81 -11.43 2.63
C ALA A 31 16.77 -10.36 2.96
N ALA A 32 17.19 -9.10 3.03
CA ALA A 32 16.30 -7.97 3.26
C ALA A 32 15.27 -7.76 2.15
N GLY A 33 15.71 -7.82 0.90
CA GLY A 33 14.84 -7.71 -0.25
C GLY A 33 13.77 -8.81 -0.26
N LEU A 34 14.15 -10.05 0.08
CA LEU A 34 13.20 -11.16 0.24
C LEU A 34 12.19 -10.89 1.37
N LEU A 35 12.63 -10.42 2.54
CA LEU A 35 11.72 -10.04 3.64
C LEU A 35 10.75 -8.92 3.21
N LEU A 36 11.21 -7.95 2.41
CA LEU A 36 10.35 -6.89 1.88
C LEU A 36 9.30 -7.44 0.90
N VAL A 37 9.65 -8.40 0.05
CA VAL A 37 8.70 -9.09 -0.85
C VAL A 37 7.65 -9.86 -0.05
N VAL A 38 8.07 -10.65 0.96
CA VAL A 38 7.14 -11.38 1.85
C VAL A 38 6.18 -10.41 2.54
N LYS A 39 6.71 -9.31 3.09
CA LYS A 39 5.90 -8.25 3.70
C LYS A 39 4.90 -7.63 2.71
N GLN A 40 5.29 -7.43 1.46
CA GLN A 40 4.35 -6.93 0.45
C GLN A 40 3.26 -7.96 0.13
N GLY A 41 3.59 -9.25 0.09
CA GLY A 41 2.60 -10.33 -0.11
C GLY A 41 1.56 -10.38 0.99
N MET A 42 1.97 -10.20 2.26
CA MET A 42 1.04 -10.12 3.39
C MET A 42 0.17 -8.86 3.31
N ARG A 43 0.76 -7.73 2.89
CA ARG A 43 0.04 -6.45 2.84
C ARG A 43 -0.95 -6.34 1.69
N TYR A 44 -0.59 -6.93 0.55
CA TYR A 44 -1.33 -6.85 -0.70
C TYR A 44 -1.75 -8.26 -1.16
N PRO A 45 -2.62 -8.95 -0.40
CA PRO A 45 -3.19 -10.21 -0.88
C PRO A 45 -3.97 -9.98 -2.18
N ARG A 46 -4.18 -11.07 -2.94
CA ARG A 46 -4.87 -11.04 -4.24
C ARG A 46 -6.30 -11.60 -4.18
N LYS A 47 -6.70 -12.19 -3.05
CA LYS A 47 -8.02 -12.80 -2.88
C LYS A 47 -9.03 -11.69 -2.58
N ILE A 48 -9.84 -11.36 -3.58
CA ILE A 48 -10.88 -10.33 -3.47
C ILE A 48 -12.04 -10.87 -2.65
N GLU A 49 -12.40 -10.16 -1.60
CA GLU A 49 -13.57 -10.39 -0.78
C GLU A 49 -14.61 -9.31 -1.07
N LYS A 50 -15.82 -9.71 -1.46
CA LYS A 50 -16.91 -8.78 -1.69
C LYS A 50 -17.54 -8.45 -0.35
N VAL A 51 -17.66 -7.16 -0.07
CA VAL A 51 -18.19 -6.67 1.20
C VAL A 51 -19.47 -5.90 0.91
N ASP A 52 -20.58 -6.45 1.38
CA ASP A 52 -21.91 -5.90 1.13
C ASP A 52 -22.25 -4.74 2.07
N GLN A 53 -21.70 -4.77 3.30
CA GLN A 53 -21.89 -3.73 4.31
C GLN A 53 -20.54 -3.22 4.81
N ILE A 54 -20.29 -1.92 4.70
CA ILE A 54 -19.06 -1.26 5.18
C ILE A 54 -18.85 -1.46 6.67
N ALA A 55 -19.91 -1.50 7.49
CA ALA A 55 -19.81 -1.74 8.93
C ALA A 55 -19.07 -3.06 9.25
N SER A 56 -19.26 -4.11 8.43
CA SER A 56 -18.57 -5.39 8.62
C SER A 56 -17.06 -5.28 8.56
N LEU A 57 -16.50 -4.28 7.84
CA LEU A 57 -15.06 -4.03 7.81
C LEU A 57 -14.50 -3.63 9.18
N VAL A 58 -15.28 -2.88 9.95
CA VAL A 58 -14.84 -2.39 11.27
C VAL A 58 -14.71 -3.55 12.26
N GLU A 59 -15.53 -4.59 12.10
CA GLU A 59 -15.53 -5.81 12.91
C GLU A 59 -14.38 -6.77 12.57
N ARG A 60 -13.69 -6.55 11.45
CA ARG A 60 -12.60 -7.42 10.98
C ARG A 60 -11.34 -7.34 11.85
N LEU A 61 -11.16 -8.38 12.67
CA LEU A 61 -9.98 -8.56 13.52
C LEU A 61 -8.76 -9.15 12.79
N ASP A 62 -8.98 -9.76 11.63
CA ASP A 62 -7.93 -10.32 10.76
C ASP A 62 -7.13 -9.23 10.03
N ALA A 63 -7.65 -8.00 9.98
CA ALA A 63 -6.95 -6.86 9.40
C ALA A 63 -5.92 -6.27 10.37
N SER A 64 -4.72 -5.96 9.87
CA SER A 64 -3.68 -5.29 10.65
C SER A 64 -2.99 -4.18 9.84
N PRO A 65 -2.13 -3.36 10.46
CA PRO A 65 -1.33 -2.39 9.70
C PRO A 65 -0.35 -3.02 8.69
N VAL A 66 -0.07 -4.32 8.84
CA VAL A 66 0.94 -5.06 8.08
C VAL A 66 0.31 -6.02 7.09
N ALA A 67 -0.72 -6.76 7.52
CA ALA A 67 -1.52 -7.65 6.69
C ALA A 67 -2.83 -6.94 6.33
N GLY A 68 -2.98 -6.64 5.04
CA GLY A 68 -4.20 -6.03 4.51
C GLY A 68 -5.13 -7.10 3.97
N ILE A 69 -6.34 -6.69 3.60
CA ILE A 69 -7.34 -7.59 3.03
C ILE A 69 -7.89 -6.97 1.75
N ASP A 70 -7.84 -7.69 0.64
CA ASP A 70 -8.32 -7.18 -0.65
C ASP A 70 -9.85 -7.24 -0.65
N VAL A 71 -10.48 -6.07 -0.60
CA VAL A 71 -11.92 -5.91 -0.46
C VAL A 71 -12.50 -5.15 -1.66
N GLU A 72 -13.70 -5.54 -2.06
CA GLU A 72 -14.56 -4.80 -2.97
C GLU A 72 -15.74 -4.24 -2.16
N ILE A 73 -15.84 -2.91 -2.09
CA ILE A 73 -16.94 -2.21 -1.44
C ILE A 73 -17.76 -1.46 -2.47
N LYS A 74 -19.06 -1.32 -2.20
CA LYS A 74 -20.00 -0.53 -2.98
C LYS A 74 -20.60 0.55 -2.09
N GLY A 75 -20.76 1.74 -2.63
CA GLY A 75 -21.37 2.84 -1.89
C GLY A 75 -21.23 4.16 -2.64
N ARG A 76 -21.67 5.24 -2.00
CA ARG A 76 -21.59 6.58 -2.54
C ARG A 76 -20.38 7.32 -1.99
N ILE A 77 -19.67 8.06 -2.84
CA ILE A 77 -18.62 8.97 -2.35
C ILE A 77 -19.28 10.26 -1.84
N VAL A 78 -19.22 10.47 -0.54
CA VAL A 78 -19.90 11.61 0.12
C VAL A 78 -18.97 12.79 0.35
N GLY A 79 -17.66 12.56 0.32
CA GLY A 79 -16.72 13.59 0.72
C GLY A 79 -15.26 13.19 0.57
N ARG A 80 -14.41 14.07 1.05
CA ARG A 80 -12.98 13.84 1.26
C ARG A 80 -12.75 13.32 2.67
N GLY A 81 -11.73 12.49 2.86
CA GLY A 81 -11.43 11.95 4.19
C GLY A 81 -10.90 13.01 5.16
N THR A 82 -10.22 14.03 4.65
CA THR A 82 -9.80 15.22 5.42
C THR A 82 -10.66 16.43 5.02
N PRO A 83 -11.64 16.85 5.86
CA PRO A 83 -12.50 17.99 5.57
C PRO A 83 -11.68 19.27 5.33
N GLY A 84 -12.07 20.07 4.32
CA GLY A 84 -11.42 21.35 4.00
C GLY A 84 -10.07 21.25 3.28
N TYR A 85 -9.46 20.07 3.15
CA TYR A 85 -8.17 19.92 2.45
C TYR A 85 -8.35 19.60 0.96
N VAL A 86 -8.17 20.64 0.13
CA VAL A 86 -8.38 20.56 -1.34
C VAL A 86 -7.35 19.67 -2.06
N LEU A 87 -6.24 19.34 -1.42
CA LEU A 87 -5.24 18.43 -1.99
C LEU A 87 -5.33 17.02 -1.41
N SER A 88 -6.36 16.74 -0.60
CA SER A 88 -6.51 15.45 0.02
C SER A 88 -6.83 14.36 -1.01
N PRO A 89 -6.02 13.30 -1.11
CA PRO A 89 -6.24 12.20 -2.03
C PRO A 89 -7.17 11.11 -1.46
N ASP A 90 -7.77 11.37 -0.29
CA ASP A 90 -8.70 10.46 0.37
C ASP A 90 -10.15 10.80 0.01
N MET A 91 -10.93 9.75 -0.16
CA MET A 91 -12.38 9.83 -0.41
C MET A 91 -13.09 9.08 0.71
N VAL A 92 -14.29 9.49 1.06
CA VAL A 92 -15.14 8.75 1.99
C VAL A 92 -16.21 8.05 1.19
N VAL A 93 -16.17 6.72 1.21
CA VAL A 93 -17.25 5.89 0.65
C VAL A 93 -18.22 5.56 1.78
N GLN A 94 -19.49 5.83 1.57
CA GLN A 94 -20.57 5.62 2.51
C GLN A 94 -21.65 4.73 1.91
N ASP A 95 -22.15 3.80 2.71
CA ASP A 95 -23.35 3.00 2.43
C ASP A 95 -24.37 3.22 3.56
N GLU A 96 -25.45 2.42 3.56
CA GLU A 96 -26.49 2.48 4.60
C GLU A 96 -25.98 2.07 5.99
N SER A 97 -24.92 1.26 6.06
CA SER A 97 -24.37 0.72 7.30
C SER A 97 -23.34 1.65 7.97
N GLY A 98 -22.63 2.46 7.17
CA GLY A 98 -21.59 3.35 7.67
C GLY A 98 -20.69 3.90 6.56
N PHE A 99 -19.50 4.35 6.94
CA PHE A 99 -18.54 4.94 6.02
C PHE A 99 -17.12 4.42 6.27
N VAL A 100 -16.30 4.43 5.21
CA VAL A 100 -14.88 4.09 5.30
C VAL A 100 -14.05 5.02 4.41
N PRO A 101 -12.92 5.54 4.91
CA PRO A 101 -12.02 6.33 4.10
C PRO A 101 -11.25 5.42 3.13
N VAL A 102 -11.25 5.82 1.87
CA VAL A 102 -10.55 5.19 0.76
C VAL A 102 -9.40 6.12 0.33
N LEU A 103 -8.18 5.66 0.50
CA LEU A 103 -6.97 6.46 0.28
C LEU A 103 -6.33 6.16 -1.08
N TYR A 104 -6.22 7.17 -1.94
CA TYR A 104 -5.38 7.09 -3.13
C TYR A 104 -3.89 7.22 -2.75
N ALA A 105 -3.26 6.08 -2.45
CA ALA A 105 -1.92 6.01 -1.85
C ALA A 105 -0.76 6.04 -2.87
N ASN A 106 -0.99 6.53 -4.09
CA ASN A 106 -0.01 6.43 -5.19
C ASN A 106 1.33 7.11 -4.81
N ARG A 107 2.45 6.47 -5.15
CA ARG A 107 3.80 6.95 -4.78
C ARG A 107 4.48 7.79 -5.85
N ILE A 108 3.86 7.93 -7.02
CA ILE A 108 4.35 8.81 -8.08
C ILE A 108 4.32 10.26 -7.54
N PRO A 109 5.42 11.03 -7.72
CA PRO A 109 5.45 12.45 -7.36
C PRO A 109 4.22 13.20 -7.89
N PHE A 110 3.61 14.02 -7.06
CA PHE A 110 2.42 14.83 -7.34
C PHE A 110 1.14 14.06 -7.71
N ALA A 111 1.16 12.76 -8.00
CA ALA A 111 -0.04 12.03 -8.42
C ALA A 111 -1.18 12.08 -7.40
N ARG A 112 -0.84 12.12 -6.10
CA ARG A 112 -1.81 12.31 -5.01
C ARG A 112 -2.46 13.69 -5.07
N THR A 113 -1.63 14.72 -5.26
CA THR A 113 -2.05 16.11 -5.39
C THR A 113 -2.93 16.31 -6.62
N PHE A 114 -2.51 15.81 -7.79
CA PHE A 114 -3.29 15.84 -9.03
C PHE A 114 -4.62 15.10 -8.90
N PHE A 115 -4.62 13.94 -8.24
CA PHE A 115 -5.85 13.19 -7.98
C PHE A 115 -6.82 14.00 -7.09
N GLY A 116 -6.33 14.54 -5.97
CA GLY A 116 -7.15 15.33 -5.04
C GLY A 116 -7.61 16.67 -5.61
N LEU A 117 -6.84 17.26 -6.54
CA LEU A 117 -7.17 18.57 -7.13
C LEU A 117 -8.13 18.44 -8.32
N TYR A 118 -7.90 17.50 -9.23
CA TYR A 118 -8.66 17.44 -10.49
C TYR A 118 -9.62 16.26 -10.52
N ARG A 119 -9.13 15.05 -10.22
CA ARG A 119 -9.88 13.81 -10.49
C ARG A 119 -10.92 13.49 -9.44
N ILE A 120 -10.77 13.96 -8.20
CA ILE A 120 -11.70 13.63 -7.12
C ILE A 120 -13.12 14.13 -7.42
N HIS A 121 -13.26 15.27 -8.10
CA HIS A 121 -14.54 15.87 -8.46
C HIS A 121 -15.38 14.96 -9.37
N ASP A 122 -14.74 14.14 -10.19
CA ASP A 122 -15.41 13.17 -11.06
C ASP A 122 -16.12 12.07 -10.27
N PHE A 123 -15.75 11.86 -9.00
CA PHE A 123 -16.28 10.80 -8.15
C PHE A 123 -17.21 11.31 -7.05
N MET A 124 -17.16 12.61 -6.72
CA MET A 124 -17.95 13.18 -5.63
C MET A 124 -19.46 13.07 -5.90
N GLY A 125 -20.21 12.59 -4.90
CA GLY A 125 -21.66 12.45 -4.95
C GLY A 125 -22.17 11.24 -5.75
N ARG A 126 -21.28 10.40 -6.28
CA ARG A 126 -21.63 9.30 -7.18
C ARG A 126 -21.52 7.94 -6.52
N ASP A 127 -22.30 7.00 -7.04
CA ASP A 127 -22.25 5.60 -6.63
C ASP A 127 -21.08 4.90 -7.31
N VAL A 128 -20.24 4.26 -6.50
CA VAL A 128 -18.99 3.66 -6.93
C VAL A 128 -18.82 2.23 -6.42
N VAL A 129 -18.03 1.48 -7.17
CA VAL A 129 -17.43 0.22 -6.74
C VAL A 129 -15.94 0.49 -6.54
N ALA A 130 -15.50 0.47 -5.28
CA ALA A 130 -14.10 0.68 -4.91
C ALA A 130 -13.47 -0.66 -4.49
N ARG A 131 -12.31 -0.97 -5.06
CA ARG A 131 -11.48 -2.11 -4.69
C ARG A 131 -10.18 -1.62 -4.11
N GLY A 132 -9.71 -2.30 -3.07
CA GLY A 132 -8.48 -1.92 -2.40
C GLY A 132 -8.16 -2.82 -1.24
N TRP A 133 -7.11 -2.47 -0.51
CA TRP A 133 -6.67 -3.24 0.64
C TRP A 133 -7.11 -2.55 1.92
N TYR A 134 -8.04 -3.18 2.63
CA TYR A 134 -8.44 -2.77 3.96
C TYR A 134 -7.29 -2.99 4.95
N LEU A 135 -6.95 -1.94 5.68
CA LEU A 135 -5.88 -1.91 6.67
C LEU A 135 -6.42 -1.27 7.95
N ARG A 136 -6.19 -1.95 9.07
CA ARG A 136 -6.51 -1.43 10.40
C ARG A 136 -5.32 -0.62 10.92
N ARG A 137 -5.33 0.71 10.72
CA ARG A 137 -4.36 1.64 11.32
C ARG A 137 -5.01 2.28 12.57
N PRO A 138 -4.49 3.38 13.16
CA PRO A 138 -5.23 4.09 14.22
C PRO A 138 -6.68 4.45 13.81
N GLY A 139 -6.99 4.51 12.50
CA GLY A 139 -8.34 4.37 11.97
C GLY A 139 -8.41 3.33 10.83
N PRO A 140 -9.63 2.82 10.52
CA PRO A 140 -9.86 1.95 9.36
C PRO A 140 -9.57 2.72 8.07
N VAL A 141 -8.86 2.11 7.13
CA VAL A 141 -8.60 2.73 5.82
C VAL A 141 -8.52 1.67 4.73
N VAL A 142 -9.09 1.95 3.56
CA VAL A 142 -8.92 1.14 2.35
C VAL A 142 -7.90 1.81 1.45
N GLU A 143 -6.72 1.20 1.27
CA GLU A 143 -5.76 1.66 0.26
C GLU A 143 -6.28 1.34 -1.13
N LEU A 144 -6.58 2.37 -1.94
CA LEU A 144 -7.23 2.21 -3.23
C LEU A 144 -6.37 1.45 -4.22
N ARG A 145 -6.93 0.38 -4.78
CA ARG A 145 -6.41 -0.32 -5.96
C ARG A 145 -7.10 0.20 -7.22
N GLU A 146 -8.42 0.21 -7.23
CA GLU A 146 -9.21 0.76 -8.33
C GLU A 146 -10.57 1.24 -7.86
N VAL A 147 -11.10 2.29 -8.47
CA VAL A 147 -12.47 2.77 -8.25
C VAL A 147 -13.14 2.95 -9.60
N ARG A 148 -14.41 2.54 -9.69
CA ARG A 148 -15.27 2.65 -10.87
C ARG A 148 -16.58 3.29 -10.47
N THR A 149 -17.05 4.18 -11.32
CA THR A 149 -18.37 4.81 -11.19
C THR A 149 -19.32 4.17 -12.19
N SER A 150 -20.63 4.19 -11.91
CA SER A 150 -21.67 3.80 -12.87
C SER A 150 -21.51 4.49 -14.23
N ASP A 151 -21.07 5.75 -14.20
CA ASP A 151 -20.99 6.62 -15.37
C ASP A 151 -19.68 6.44 -16.17
N GLY A 152 -18.90 5.41 -15.87
CA GLY A 152 -17.68 5.06 -16.61
C GLY A 152 -16.39 5.74 -16.13
N HIS A 153 -16.43 6.66 -15.17
CA HIS A 153 -15.21 7.21 -14.58
C HIS A 153 -14.45 6.14 -13.80
N PHE A 154 -13.14 6.10 -14.01
CA PHE A 154 -12.24 5.09 -13.46
C PHE A 154 -10.97 5.73 -12.92
N ALA A 155 -10.47 5.25 -11.79
CA ALA A 155 -9.11 5.56 -11.32
C ALA A 155 -8.44 4.32 -10.73
N ARG A 156 -7.11 4.24 -10.87
CA ARG A 156 -6.30 3.11 -10.41
C ARG A 156 -5.09 3.58 -9.61
N GLY A 157 -4.84 2.92 -8.50
CA GLY A 157 -3.66 3.07 -7.66
C GLY A 157 -2.59 2.03 -8.02
N TYR A 158 -1.33 2.48 -8.09
CA TYR A 158 -0.17 1.64 -8.44
C TYR A 158 0.80 1.44 -7.27
N THR A 159 0.40 1.79 -6.05
CA THR A 159 1.25 1.74 -4.85
C THR A 159 1.84 0.37 -4.59
N TRP A 160 1.04 -0.69 -4.77
CA TRP A 160 1.48 -2.07 -4.62
C TRP A 160 2.64 -2.38 -5.58
N LEU A 161 2.52 -1.97 -6.84
CA LEU A 161 3.53 -2.19 -7.88
C LEU A 161 4.86 -1.52 -7.53
N PHE A 162 4.84 -0.25 -7.12
CA PHE A 162 6.06 0.46 -6.69
C PHE A 162 6.75 -0.19 -5.50
N ARG A 163 6.00 -0.82 -4.60
CA ARG A 163 6.57 -1.52 -3.44
C ARG A 163 7.21 -2.84 -3.84
N TYR A 164 6.63 -3.58 -4.78
CA TYR A 164 7.26 -4.76 -5.35
C TYR A 164 8.52 -4.39 -6.12
N ILE A 165 8.47 -3.37 -6.99
CA ILE A 165 9.65 -2.86 -7.72
C ILE A 165 10.76 -2.48 -6.74
N GLY A 166 10.45 -1.68 -5.71
CA GLY A 166 11.44 -1.29 -4.70
C GLY A 166 12.06 -2.50 -3.98
N SER A 167 11.27 -3.53 -3.68
CA SER A 167 11.77 -4.75 -3.05
C SER A 167 12.69 -5.53 -4.00
N SER A 168 12.32 -5.65 -5.27
CA SER A 168 13.14 -6.30 -6.30
C SER A 168 14.44 -5.56 -6.59
N LEU A 169 14.44 -4.22 -6.55
CA LEU A 169 15.66 -3.42 -6.71
C LEU A 169 16.67 -3.64 -5.58
N VAL A 170 16.20 -3.83 -4.34
CA VAL A 170 17.08 -4.16 -3.21
C VAL A 170 17.71 -5.55 -3.39
N ILE A 171 16.94 -6.53 -3.86
CA ILE A 171 17.46 -7.87 -4.20
C ILE A 171 18.51 -7.77 -5.31
N LEU A 172 18.21 -7.02 -6.38
CA LEU A 172 19.11 -6.82 -7.51
C LEU A 172 20.43 -6.16 -7.08
N ALA A 173 20.36 -5.12 -6.24
CA ALA A 173 21.55 -4.49 -5.67
C ALA A 173 22.39 -5.49 -4.87
N GLY A 174 21.76 -6.36 -4.07
CA GLY A 174 22.45 -7.43 -3.36
C GLY A 174 23.19 -8.40 -4.29
N PHE A 175 22.56 -8.82 -5.39
CA PHE A 175 23.21 -9.67 -6.40
C PHE A 175 24.39 -8.96 -7.11
N ILE A 176 24.25 -7.67 -7.42
CA ILE A 176 25.33 -6.89 -8.03
C ILE A 176 26.55 -6.85 -7.10
N VAL A 177 26.34 -6.57 -5.80
CA VAL A 177 27.41 -6.56 -4.81
C VAL A 177 28.04 -7.94 -4.64
N LEU A 178 27.24 -9.01 -4.68
CA LEU A 178 27.74 -10.39 -4.60
C LEU A 178 28.69 -10.69 -5.76
N ILE A 179 28.26 -10.38 -7.00
CA ILE A 179 29.07 -10.62 -8.20
C ILE A 179 30.36 -9.80 -8.16
N ALA A 180 30.29 -8.54 -7.72
CA ALA A 180 31.47 -7.70 -7.55
C ALA A 180 32.43 -8.28 -6.51
N SER A 181 31.91 -8.85 -5.40
CA SER A 181 32.74 -9.45 -4.35
C SER A 181 33.49 -10.71 -4.78
N LEU A 182 33.00 -11.43 -5.79
CA LEU A 182 33.63 -12.64 -6.32
C LEU A 182 34.74 -12.34 -7.33
N ARG A 183 34.86 -11.08 -7.76
CA ARG A 183 35.88 -10.62 -8.73
C ARG A 183 37.12 -10.04 -8.06
N HIS A 184 37.09 -9.84 -6.75
CA HIS A 184 38.19 -9.37 -5.91
C HIS A 184 38.71 -10.54 -5.07
#